data_AF-A0A948BBJ9-F1
#
_entry.id   AF-A0A948BBJ9-F1
#
_cell.length_a   1.000
_cell.length_b   1.000
_cell.length_c   1.000
_cell.angle_alpha   90.00
_cell.angle_beta   90.00
_cell.angle_gamma   90.00
#
_symmetry.space_group_name_H-M   'P 1'
#
loop_
_entity.id
_entity.type
_entity.pdbx_description
1 polymer ?
#
loop_
_entity_poly.entity_id
_entity_poly.type
_entity_poly.pdbx_seq_one_letter_code
_entity_poly.pdbx_strand_id
1 'polypeptide(L)'
;NAAIKLAGAYSHFGKGDEARSWYDKGIAMGADDHIINEVQLPDETRLISGVINGKLRVNGVVPAGARVGLFVWKENDPEEIEPWIMGSRLAAITDLGGEGTFSFKNLGRHSYRLAVKTDRTSIPYDIAVEQISLKNAPGIISLDLANPAVDLGVIEVSVD
;
A
#
# COMPACT_ATOMS: atom_id res chain seq x y z
N ASN A 1 14.77 -20.99 -23.98
CA ASN A 1 15.70 -20.46 -22.95
C ASN A 1 15.77 -18.92 -22.90
N ALA A 2 16.13 -18.19 -23.96
CA ALA A 2 16.22 -16.72 -23.93
C ALA A 2 14.88 -16.01 -23.60
N ALA A 3 13.77 -16.54 -24.11
CA ALA A 3 12.43 -16.03 -23.84
C ALA A 3 12.04 -16.11 -22.34
N ILE A 4 12.36 -17.22 -21.66
CA ILE A 4 12.11 -17.35 -20.21
C ILE A 4 12.97 -16.37 -19.40
N LYS A 5 14.23 -16.14 -19.79
CA LYS A 5 15.07 -15.12 -19.15
C LYS A 5 14.54 -13.70 -19.35
N LEU A 6 13.99 -13.41 -20.53
CA LEU A 6 13.30 -12.15 -20.80
C LEU A 6 12.04 -12.01 -19.94
N ALA A 7 11.26 -13.08 -19.76
CA ALA A 7 10.11 -13.08 -18.87
C ALA A 7 10.48 -12.69 -17.43
N GLY A 8 11.55 -13.29 -16.89
CA GLY A 8 12.08 -12.91 -15.57
C GLY A 8 12.50 -11.45 -15.50
N ALA A 9 13.21 -10.94 -16.51
CA ALA A 9 13.61 -9.54 -16.56
C ALA A 9 12.40 -8.58 -16.60
N TYR A 10 11.42 -8.83 -17.47
CA TYR A 10 10.20 -8.02 -17.53
C TYR A 10 9.41 -8.07 -16.22
N SER A 11 9.37 -9.22 -15.55
CA SER A 11 8.76 -9.38 -14.23
C SER A 11 9.43 -8.48 -13.18
N HIS A 12 10.76 -8.44 -13.15
CA HIS A 12 11.52 -7.54 -12.26
C HIS A 12 11.26 -6.06 -12.55
N PHE A 13 10.93 -5.71 -13.80
CA PHE A 13 10.56 -4.35 -14.19
C PHE A 13 9.06 -4.02 -14.00
N GLY A 14 8.28 -4.91 -13.39
CA GLY A 14 6.83 -4.70 -13.17
C GLY A 14 5.98 -4.78 -14.44
N LYS A 15 6.57 -5.23 -15.56
CA LYS A 15 5.90 -5.40 -16.86
C LYS A 15 5.28 -6.79 -16.98
N GLY A 16 4.22 -7.01 -16.20
CA GLY A 16 3.59 -8.33 -16.01
C GLY A 16 3.07 -8.96 -17.30
N ASP A 17 2.41 -8.18 -18.15
CA ASP A 17 1.82 -8.69 -19.40
C ASP A 17 2.90 -9.12 -20.40
N GLU A 18 3.96 -8.32 -20.55
CA GLU A 18 5.10 -8.69 -21.38
C GLU A 18 5.87 -9.87 -20.77
N ALA A 19 6.02 -9.92 -19.44
CA ALA A 19 6.64 -11.05 -18.75
C ALA A 19 5.89 -12.35 -19.06
N ARG A 20 4.55 -12.34 -18.98
CA ARG A 20 3.72 -13.52 -19.26
C ARG A 20 3.77 -13.90 -20.73
N SER A 21 3.71 -12.94 -21.65
CA SER A 21 3.84 -13.20 -23.09
C SER A 21 5.19 -13.86 -23.45
N TRP A 22 6.29 -13.38 -22.86
CA TRP A 22 7.62 -13.98 -23.07
C TRP A 22 7.76 -15.36 -22.42
N TYR A 23 7.08 -15.59 -21.29
CA TYR A 23 7.07 -16.87 -20.60
C TYR A 23 6.33 -17.94 -21.42
N ASP A 24 5.13 -17.63 -21.90
CA ASP A 24 4.33 -18.51 -22.76
C ASP A 24 5.07 -18.84 -24.06
N LYS A 25 5.74 -17.84 -24.65
CA LYS A 25 6.61 -18.05 -25.82
C LYS A 25 7.78 -18.96 -25.50
N GLY A 26 8.36 -18.87 -24.30
CA GLY A 26 9.42 -19.75 -23.84
C GLY A 26 8.97 -21.21 -23.73
N ILE A 27 7.78 -21.46 -23.17
CA ILE A 27 7.18 -22.80 -23.10
C ILE A 27 6.92 -23.34 -24.50
N ALA A 28 6.30 -22.54 -25.38
CA ALA A 28 5.99 -22.95 -26.76
C ALA A 28 7.26 -23.27 -27.60
N MET A 29 8.41 -22.68 -27.22
CA MET A 29 9.71 -22.95 -27.84
C MET A 29 10.46 -24.15 -27.24
N GLY A 30 9.84 -24.89 -26.30
CA GLY A 30 10.47 -26.04 -25.64
C GLY A 30 11.59 -25.64 -24.69
N ALA A 31 11.41 -24.57 -23.91
CA ALA A 31 12.36 -24.22 -22.87
C ALA A 31 12.49 -25.35 -21.84
N ASP A 32 13.69 -25.48 -21.28
CA ASP A 32 14.01 -26.48 -20.26
C ASP A 32 13.20 -26.26 -18.98
N ASP A 33 12.62 -27.32 -18.44
CA ASP A 33 11.81 -27.31 -17.21
C ASP A 33 12.57 -26.72 -16.02
N HIS A 34 13.89 -26.90 -15.95
CA HIS A 34 14.72 -26.30 -14.91
C HIS A 34 14.67 -24.78 -14.96
N ILE A 35 14.75 -24.20 -16.16
CA ILE A 35 14.73 -22.74 -16.37
C ILE A 35 13.32 -22.17 -16.18
N ILE A 36 12.29 -22.95 -16.54
CA ILE A 36 10.89 -22.60 -16.28
C ILE A 36 10.66 -22.49 -14.76
N ASN A 37 11.16 -23.45 -13.98
CA ASN A 37 11.00 -23.48 -12.53
C ASN A 37 11.82 -22.41 -11.78
N GLU A 38 12.92 -21.91 -12.38
CA GLU A 38 13.70 -20.80 -11.82
C GLU A 38 13.00 -19.45 -11.94
N VAL A 39 12.16 -19.26 -12.97
CA VAL A 39 11.47 -17.99 -13.19
C VAL A 39 10.10 -18.02 -12.50
N GLN A 40 10.10 -17.53 -11.25
CA GLN A 40 8.86 -17.25 -10.54
C GLN A 40 8.24 -15.96 -11.09
N LEU A 41 7.31 -16.09 -12.04
CA LEU A 41 6.43 -14.99 -12.36
C LEU A 41 5.46 -14.79 -11.18
N PRO A 42 5.37 -13.57 -10.62
CA PRO A 42 4.27 -13.24 -9.73
C PRO A 42 2.97 -13.38 -10.52
N ASP A 43 1.98 -14.05 -9.94
CA ASP A 43 0.68 -14.29 -10.58
C ASP A 43 -0.06 -12.98 -10.91
N GLU A 44 0.32 -11.87 -10.29
CA GLU A 44 -0.26 -10.55 -10.45
C GLU A 44 0.77 -9.51 -10.89
N THR A 45 0.38 -8.68 -11.87
CA THR A 45 1.12 -7.49 -12.28
C THR A 45 1.33 -6.58 -11.07
N ARG A 46 2.60 -6.38 -10.70
CA ARG A 46 2.99 -5.45 -9.65
C ARG A 46 2.75 -4.03 -10.18
N LEU A 47 1.69 -3.37 -9.74
CA LEU A 47 1.58 -1.91 -9.89
C LEU A 47 2.83 -1.32 -9.19
N ILE A 48 3.67 -0.56 -9.91
CA ILE A 48 4.89 0.06 -9.34
C ILE A 48 4.83 1.59 -9.40
N SER A 49 3.67 2.14 -9.75
CA SER A 49 3.41 3.57 -9.88
C SER A 49 2.18 4.02 -9.10
N GLY A 50 1.71 3.20 -8.15
CA GLY A 50 0.54 3.52 -7.33
C GLY A 50 0.77 4.74 -6.46
N VAL A 51 -0.26 5.59 -6.30
CA VAL A 51 -0.19 6.82 -5.51
C VAL A 51 -1.38 6.93 -4.55
N ILE A 52 -1.10 7.22 -3.28
CA ILE A 52 -2.13 7.56 -2.28
C ILE A 52 -1.74 8.89 -1.65
N ASN A 53 -2.64 9.88 -1.72
CA ASN A 53 -2.43 11.20 -1.15
C ASN A 53 -3.58 11.58 -0.22
N GLY A 54 -3.33 12.52 0.69
CA GLY A 54 -4.38 13.12 1.49
C GLY A 54 -3.85 14.20 2.42
N LYS A 55 -4.72 14.71 3.28
CA LYS A 55 -4.40 15.59 4.40
C LYS A 55 -4.94 15.00 5.69
N LEU A 56 -4.23 15.19 6.79
CA LEU A 56 -4.65 14.83 8.13
C LEU A 56 -4.79 16.07 9.01
N ARG A 57 -5.90 16.15 9.73
CA ARG A 57 -6.13 17.10 10.81
C ARG A 57 -6.65 16.38 12.05
N VAL A 58 -6.26 16.89 13.20
CA VAL A 58 -6.76 16.46 14.50
C VAL A 58 -7.30 17.70 15.19
N ASN A 59 -8.57 17.69 15.59
CA ASN A 59 -9.27 18.85 16.18
C ASN A 59 -9.10 20.13 15.36
N GLY A 60 -9.16 20.02 14.03
CA GLY A 60 -9.03 21.12 13.07
C GLY A 60 -7.60 21.60 12.82
N VAL A 61 -6.60 21.10 13.55
CA VAL A 61 -5.18 21.51 13.43
C VAL A 61 -4.31 20.41 12.84
N VAL A 62 -3.14 20.80 12.33
CA VAL A 62 -2.13 19.82 11.88
C VAL A 62 -1.37 19.31 13.10
N PRO A 63 -1.48 18.03 13.47
CA PRO A 63 -0.82 17.50 14.66
C PRO A 63 0.71 17.52 14.51
N ALA A 64 1.40 18.04 15.52
CA ALA A 64 2.85 18.16 15.49
C ALA A 64 3.53 16.78 15.56
N GLY A 65 4.55 16.55 14.74
CA GLY A 65 5.31 15.30 14.73
C GLY A 65 4.48 14.05 14.34
N ALA A 66 3.29 14.24 13.78
CA ALA A 66 2.46 13.14 13.35
C ALA A 66 3.03 12.44 12.12
N ARG A 67 2.80 11.13 12.06
CA ARG A 67 3.23 10.26 10.97
C ARG A 67 2.06 9.44 10.49
N VAL A 68 2.05 9.16 9.20
CA VAL A 68 1.05 8.33 8.56
C VAL A 68 1.74 7.06 8.07
N GLY A 69 1.22 5.92 8.49
CA GLY A 69 1.66 4.59 8.05
C GLY A 69 0.63 3.98 7.12
N LEU A 70 1.11 3.27 6.10
CA LEU A 70 0.29 2.51 5.16
C LEU A 70 0.59 1.02 5.36
N PHE A 71 -0.45 0.24 5.60
CA PHE A 71 -0.35 -1.21 5.82
C PHE A 71 -1.04 -1.95 4.70
N VAL A 72 -0.38 -2.97 4.13
CA VAL A 72 -1.02 -3.91 3.20
C VAL A 72 -2.09 -4.69 3.95
N TRP A 73 -3.28 -4.75 3.38
CA TRP A 73 -4.45 -5.44 3.93
C TRP A 73 -4.89 -6.55 3.01
N LYS A 74 -5.21 -7.72 3.58
CA LYS A 74 -5.84 -8.83 2.86
C LYS A 74 -7.32 -8.94 3.25
N GLU A 75 -8.13 -9.52 2.37
CA GLU A 75 -9.58 -9.70 2.58
C GLU A 75 -9.91 -10.43 3.89
N ASN A 76 -9.06 -11.36 4.33
CA ASN A 76 -9.24 -12.14 5.56
C ASN A 76 -8.37 -11.65 6.74
N ASP A 77 -7.71 -10.49 6.62
CA ASP A 77 -6.96 -9.95 7.76
C ASP A 77 -7.94 -9.43 8.83
N PRO A 78 -7.69 -9.69 10.13
CA PRO A 78 -8.54 -9.23 11.23
C PRO A 78 -8.57 -7.70 11.32
N GLU A 79 -9.66 -7.09 11.81
CA GLU A 79 -9.80 -5.63 11.88
C GLU A 79 -8.67 -4.92 12.62
N GLU A 80 -8.12 -5.58 13.66
CA GLU A 80 -6.96 -5.13 14.42
C GLU A 80 -5.68 -5.79 13.89
N ILE A 81 -4.62 -5.00 13.71
CA ILE A 81 -3.31 -5.55 13.35
C ILE A 81 -2.62 -6.01 14.62
N GLU A 82 -2.37 -7.32 14.70
CA GLU A 82 -1.57 -7.91 15.76
C GLU A 82 -0.13 -7.33 15.76
N PRO A 83 0.45 -6.97 16.93
CA PRO A 83 1.74 -6.27 16.97
C PRO A 83 2.89 -6.99 16.26
N TRP A 84 2.90 -8.33 16.25
CA TRP A 84 3.99 -9.10 15.62
C TRP A 84 3.90 -9.14 14.10
N ILE A 85 2.73 -8.90 13.49
CA ILE A 85 2.57 -8.83 12.04
C ILE A 85 2.64 -7.39 11.51
N MET A 86 2.52 -6.38 12.36
CA MET A 86 2.59 -4.97 11.95
C MET A 86 3.82 -4.68 11.09
N GLY A 87 5.00 -5.18 11.49
CA GLY A 87 6.25 -4.95 10.78
C GLY A 87 6.27 -5.55 9.37
N SER A 88 5.62 -6.70 9.16
CA SER A 88 5.56 -7.36 7.84
C SER A 88 4.45 -6.80 6.95
N ARG A 89 3.47 -6.11 7.52
CA ARG A 89 2.37 -5.46 6.80
C ARG A 89 2.66 -4.02 6.42
N LEU A 90 3.61 -3.36 7.09
CA LEU A 90 3.94 -1.97 6.84
C LEU A 90 4.54 -1.80 5.43
N ALA A 91 3.79 -1.15 4.53
CA ALA A 91 4.21 -0.85 3.17
C ALA A 91 5.06 0.42 3.12
N ALA A 92 4.64 1.45 3.84
CA ALA A 92 5.31 2.75 3.84
C ALA A 92 4.97 3.56 5.09
N ILE A 93 5.85 4.50 5.45
CA ILE A 93 5.58 5.55 6.45
C ILE A 93 6.04 6.88 5.85
N THR A 94 5.28 7.93 6.12
CA THR A 94 5.69 9.30 5.82
C THR A 94 5.35 10.24 6.97
N ASP A 95 6.09 11.32 7.06
CA ASP A 95 5.78 12.42 7.97
C ASP A 95 4.77 13.35 7.29
N LEU A 96 3.97 14.08 8.08
CA LEU A 96 3.10 15.11 7.52
C LEU A 96 3.92 16.28 6.98
N GLY A 97 3.65 16.69 5.75
CA GLY A 97 4.11 17.93 5.16
C GLY A 97 3.32 19.14 5.66
N GLY A 98 3.62 20.31 5.07
CA GLY A 98 2.86 21.53 5.30
C GLY A 98 1.36 21.32 5.09
N GLU A 99 0.54 22.00 5.89
CA GLU A 99 -0.93 21.85 5.92
C GLU A 99 -1.45 20.44 6.25
N GLY A 100 -0.61 19.55 6.78
CA GLY A 100 -0.99 18.18 7.15
C GLY A 100 -1.03 17.22 5.96
N THR A 101 -0.36 17.55 4.85
CA THR A 101 -0.34 16.74 3.63
C THR A 101 0.49 15.46 3.80
N PHE A 102 0.08 14.38 3.14
CA PHE A 102 0.89 13.17 2.99
C PHE A 102 0.75 12.59 1.58
N SER A 103 1.79 11.88 1.13
CA SER A 103 1.82 11.24 -0.19
C SER A 103 2.68 9.97 -0.14
N PHE A 104 2.11 8.88 -0.61
CA PHE A 104 2.78 7.61 -0.85
C PHE A 104 2.84 7.39 -2.36
N LYS A 105 4.01 6.97 -2.85
CA LYS A 105 4.27 6.76 -4.28
C LYS A 105 4.93 5.42 -4.50
N ASN A 106 4.92 4.97 -5.75
CA ASN A 106 5.48 3.68 -6.18
C ASN A 106 4.84 2.49 -5.44
N LEU A 107 3.55 2.59 -5.15
CA LEU A 107 2.81 1.57 -4.43
C LEU A 107 2.41 0.40 -5.32
N GLY A 108 2.45 -0.78 -4.70
CA GLY A 108 1.97 -2.08 -5.18
C GLY A 108 0.47 -2.13 -5.48
N ARG A 109 0.06 -3.13 -6.25
CA ARG A 109 -1.36 -3.50 -6.39
C ARG A 109 -1.75 -4.25 -5.12
N HIS A 110 -2.37 -3.55 -4.17
CA HIS A 110 -2.87 -4.13 -2.94
C HIS A 110 -4.07 -3.33 -2.43
N SER A 111 -4.77 -3.92 -1.47
CA SER A 111 -5.59 -3.18 -0.54
C SER A 111 -4.73 -2.68 0.60
N TYR A 112 -5.03 -1.48 1.10
CA TYR A 112 -4.29 -0.82 2.14
C TYR A 112 -5.21 -0.28 3.23
N ARG A 113 -4.68 -0.17 4.44
CA ARG A 113 -5.25 0.64 5.52
C ARG A 113 -4.26 1.69 5.99
N LEU A 114 -4.79 2.84 6.40
CA LEU A 114 -3.99 3.90 7.01
C LEU A 114 -3.97 3.75 8.53
N ALA A 115 -2.81 4.01 9.10
CA ALA A 115 -2.66 4.25 10.53
C ALA A 115 -2.05 5.63 10.75
N VAL A 116 -2.47 6.29 11.80
CA VAL A 116 -1.95 7.59 12.21
C VAL A 116 -1.25 7.43 13.55
N LYS A 117 -0.02 7.93 13.63
CA LYS A 117 0.69 8.13 14.89
C LYS A 117 0.72 9.62 15.19
N THR A 118 0.19 10.01 16.35
CA THR A 118 0.26 11.38 16.87
C THR A 118 0.99 11.41 18.22
N ASP A 119 1.18 12.62 18.74
CA ASP A 119 1.58 12.83 20.14
C ASP A 119 0.40 12.66 21.11
N ARG A 120 0.73 12.54 22.40
CA ARG A 120 -0.24 12.38 23.49
C ARG A 120 -1.12 13.61 23.72
N THR A 121 -0.70 14.76 23.21
CA THR A 121 -1.44 16.01 23.35
C THR A 121 -2.53 16.14 22.29
N SER A 122 -2.32 15.56 21.10
CA SER A 122 -3.29 15.57 20.01
C SER A 122 -4.38 14.52 20.24
N ILE A 123 -4.00 13.31 20.66
CA ILE A 123 -4.93 12.23 21.02
C ILE A 123 -4.42 11.57 22.32
N PRO A 124 -5.04 11.86 23.48
CA PRO A 124 -4.68 11.23 24.76
C PRO A 124 -4.95 9.71 24.75
N TYR A 125 -4.19 8.93 25.52
CA TYR A 125 -4.35 7.46 25.57
C TYR A 125 -5.50 6.99 26.47
N ASP A 126 -5.93 7.84 27.38
CA ASP A 126 -7.01 7.60 28.32
C ASP A 126 -8.38 7.96 27.75
N ILE A 127 -8.44 8.47 26.51
CA ILE A 127 -9.70 8.74 25.86
C ILE A 127 -10.35 7.45 25.33
N ALA A 128 -11.66 7.33 25.53
CA ALA A 128 -12.42 6.20 25.02
C ALA A 128 -12.61 6.32 23.50
N VAL A 129 -12.69 5.19 22.79
CA VAL A 129 -12.82 5.18 21.32
C VAL A 129 -14.10 5.89 20.87
N GLU A 130 -15.15 5.83 21.68
CA GLU A 130 -16.45 6.47 21.42
C GLU A 130 -16.37 8.00 21.43
N GLN A 131 -15.32 8.57 22.02
CA GLN A 131 -15.03 10.00 22.03
C GLN A 131 -14.15 10.43 20.86
N ILE A 132 -13.70 9.48 20.03
CA ILE A 132 -12.96 9.75 18.81
C ILE A 132 -13.93 9.65 17.64
N SER A 133 -14.14 10.77 16.95
CA SER A 133 -14.92 10.79 15.72
C SER A 133 -14.02 10.99 14.51
N LEU A 134 -14.34 10.29 13.43
CA LEU A 134 -13.60 10.32 12.18
C LEU A 134 -14.49 10.85 11.07
N LYS A 135 -13.99 11.83 10.32
CA LYS A 135 -14.61 12.30 9.08
C LYS A 135 -13.71 11.98 7.90
N ASN A 136 -14.31 11.42 6.84
CA ASN A 136 -13.63 10.98 5.62
C ASN A 136 -12.49 9.98 5.88
N ALA A 137 -12.55 9.19 6.96
CA ALA A 137 -11.59 8.12 7.17
C ALA A 137 -11.75 7.07 6.05
N PRO A 138 -10.71 6.83 5.25
CA PRO A 138 -10.78 5.82 4.21
C PRO A 138 -10.66 4.46 4.87
N GLY A 139 -11.68 3.62 4.74
CA GLY A 139 -11.64 2.25 5.27
C GLY A 139 -10.54 1.42 4.60
N ILE A 140 -10.90 0.65 3.58
CA ILE A 140 -9.93 -0.07 2.75
C ILE A 140 -9.66 0.75 1.49
N ILE A 141 -8.39 1.05 1.23
CA ILE A 141 -7.94 1.76 0.02
C ILE A 141 -7.40 0.72 -0.96
N SER A 142 -8.05 0.54 -2.10
CA SER A 142 -7.61 -0.41 -3.12
C SER A 142 -6.90 0.32 -4.25
N LEU A 143 -5.69 -0.14 -4.58
CA LEU A 143 -4.98 0.27 -5.80
C LEU A 143 -4.94 -0.90 -6.79
N ASP A 144 -5.31 -0.60 -8.02
CA ASP A 144 -5.24 -1.54 -9.15
C ASP A 144 -4.84 -0.80 -10.42
N LEU A 145 -4.82 -1.50 -11.56
CA LEU A 145 -4.43 -0.91 -12.84
C LEU A 145 -5.46 0.12 -13.36
N ALA A 146 -6.73 0.00 -12.98
CA ALA A 146 -7.78 0.94 -13.36
C ALA A 146 -7.82 2.15 -12.43
N ASN A 147 -7.46 1.97 -11.15
CA ASN A 147 -7.41 2.98 -10.11
C ASN A 147 -6.00 3.05 -9.50
N PRO A 148 -5.00 3.55 -10.25
CA PRO A 148 -3.62 3.58 -9.78
C PRO A 148 -3.36 4.74 -8.79
N ALA A 149 -4.30 5.67 -8.64
CA ALA A 149 -4.16 6.82 -7.77
C ALA A 149 -5.44 7.07 -6.98
N VAL A 150 -5.30 7.39 -5.70
CA VAL A 150 -6.40 7.76 -4.81
C VAL A 150 -6.03 9.02 -4.03
N ASP A 151 -6.92 10.01 -4.06
CA ASP A 151 -6.89 11.16 -3.17
C ASP A 151 -7.96 10.99 -2.09
N LEU A 152 -7.53 10.98 -0.85
CA LEU A 152 -8.36 10.75 0.33
C LEU A 152 -8.97 12.06 0.85
N GLY A 153 -8.62 13.20 0.26
CA GLY A 153 -9.06 14.51 0.70
C GLY A 153 -8.52 14.84 2.09
N VAL A 154 -9.35 15.45 2.93
CA VAL A 154 -9.00 15.79 4.31
C VAL A 154 -9.65 14.79 5.26
N ILE A 155 -8.82 14.03 5.96
CA ILE A 155 -9.19 13.16 7.07
C ILE A 155 -9.17 14.02 8.33
N GLU A 156 -10.31 14.12 8.99
CA GLU A 156 -10.45 14.83 10.26
C GLU A 156 -10.64 13.82 11.38
N VAL A 157 -9.85 13.96 12.44
CA VAL A 157 -10.01 13.25 13.70
C VAL A 157 -10.43 14.26 14.75
N SER A 158 -11.61 14.11 15.32
CA SER A 158 -12.04 14.94 16.45
C SER A 158 -12.06 14.10 17.72
N VAL A 159 -11.68 14.74 18.83
CA VAL A 159 -11.49 14.15 20.14
C VAL A 159 -12.30 15.00 21.13
N ASP A 160 -13.39 14.44 21.65
CA ASP A 160 -14.38 15.14 22.49
C ASP A 160 -14.20 14.90 24.00
#